data_AF-A0A5D0IP26-F1
#
_entry.id   AF-A0A5D0IP26-F1
#
_cell.length_a   1.000
_cell.length_b   1.000
_cell.length_c   1.000
_cell.angle_alpha   90.00
_cell.angle_beta   90.00
_cell.angle_gamma   90.00
#
_symmetry.space_group_name_H-M   'P 1'
#
loop_
_entity.id
_entity.type
_entity.pdbx_description
1 polymer ?
#
loop_
_entity_poly.entity_id
_entity_poly.type
_entity_poly.pdbx_seq_one_letter_code
_entity_poly.pdbx_strand_id
1 'polypeptide(L)'
;LDKIMSQITLPGSIFLALIAIFPAFIVKLMDVQQGWALFFGGTSLLIMVGVAIDTMQQVNSYLLNRHYDGLMKTGKNRKAVA
;
A
#
# COMPACT_ATOMS: atom_id res chain seq x y z
N LEU A 1 7.03 21.51 -9.87
CA LEU A 1 6.54 20.18 -9.44
C LEU A 1 6.65 20.04 -7.91
N ASP A 2 7.75 20.46 -7.31
CA ASP A 2 7.99 20.40 -5.85
C ASP A 2 6.89 21.03 -5.00
N LYS A 3 6.34 22.17 -5.41
CA LYS A 3 5.21 22.80 -4.71
C LYS A 3 3.96 21.93 -4.71
N ILE A 4 3.69 21.20 -5.80
CA ILE A 4 2.53 20.30 -5.90
C ILE A 4 2.78 19.03 -5.09
N MET A 5 3.98 18.44 -5.19
CA MET A 5 4.38 17.27 -4.39
C MET A 5 4.31 17.55 -2.88
N SER A 6 4.77 18.73 -2.45
CA SER A 6 4.71 19.18 -1.05
C SER A 6 3.26 19.36 -0.59
N GLN A 7 2.39 19.94 -1.40
CA GLN A 7 0.97 20.11 -1.06
C GLN A 7 0.20 18.79 -0.98
N ILE A 8 0.66 17.75 -1.68
CA ILE A 8 0.07 16.40 -1.61
C ILE A 8 0.64 15.61 -0.42
N THR A 9 1.94 15.71 -0.14
CA THR A 9 2.58 14.98 0.97
C THR A 9 2.29 15.58 2.34
N LEU A 10 2.07 16.89 2.45
CA LEU A 10 1.79 17.57 3.73
C LEU A 10 0.49 17.09 4.42
N PRO A 11 -0.67 16.97 3.75
CA PRO A 11 -1.85 16.36 4.38
C PRO A 11 -1.66 14.85 4.61
N GLY A 12 -0.91 14.16 3.74
CA GLY A 12 -0.62 12.73 3.88
C GLY A 12 0.22 12.38 5.11
N SER A 13 1.23 13.19 5.43
CA SER A 13 2.08 12.98 6.61
C SER A 13 1.34 13.25 7.92
N ILE A 14 0.47 14.27 7.94
CA ILE A 14 -0.40 14.55 9.10
C ILE A 14 -1.33 13.36 9.36
N PHE A 15 -1.94 12.80 8.31
CA PHE A 15 -2.80 11.63 8.42
C PHE A 15 -2.05 10.40 8.96
N LEU A 16 -0.85 10.14 8.44
CA LEU A 16 0.01 9.05 8.92
C LEU A 16 0.41 9.22 10.39
N ALA A 17 0.75 10.45 10.80
CA ALA A 17 1.08 10.75 12.20
C ALA A 17 -0.11 10.50 13.14
N LEU A 18 -1.32 10.87 12.73
CA LEU A 18 -2.54 10.60 13.51
C LEU A 18 -2.78 9.09 13.69
N ILE A 19 -2.64 8.30 12.62
CA ILE A 19 -2.78 6.84 12.68
C ILE A 19 -1.74 6.21 13.61
N ALA A 20 -0.50 6.71 13.60
CA ALA A 20 0.57 6.18 14.43
C ALA A 20 0.31 6.39 15.94
N ILE A 21 -0.30 7.52 16.31
CA ILE A 21 -0.55 7.89 17.70
C ILE A 21 -1.86 7.29 18.23
N PHE A 22 -2.82 7.03 17.35
CA PHE A 22 -4.13 6.45 17.69
C PHE A 22 -4.07 5.20 18.59
N PRO A 23 -3.28 4.15 18.30
CA PRO A 23 -3.20 2.97 19.16
C PRO A 23 -2.55 3.28 20.53
N ALA A 24 -1.62 4.24 20.61
CA ALA A 24 -1.03 4.64 21.88
C ALA A 24 -2.07 5.28 22.84
N PHE A 25 -3.04 6.01 22.29
CA PHE A 25 -4.18 6.52 23.08
C PHE A 25 -5.12 5.42 23.55
N ILE A 26 -5.42 4.42 22.69
CA ILE A 26 -6.31 3.31 23.04
C ILE A 26 -5.72 2.44 24.16
N VAL A 27 -4.42 2.10 24.07
CA VAL A 27 -3.74 1.29 25.09
C VAL A 27 -3.76 2.00 26.44
N LYS A 28 -3.58 3.33 26.46
CA LYS A 28 -3.60 4.13 27.69
C LYS A 28 -4.99 4.24 28.32
N LEU A 29 -6.07 4.23 27.53
CA LEU A 29 -7.43 4.41 28.02
C LEU A 29 -8.11 3.09 28.46
N MET A 30 -7.76 1.97 27.82
CA MET A 30 -8.42 0.67 28.04
C MET A 30 -7.61 -0.34 28.88
N ASP A 31 -6.45 0.06 29.43
CA ASP A 31 -5.55 -0.77 30.27
C ASP A 31 -5.34 -2.20 29.71
N VAL A 32 -5.05 -2.25 28.41
CA VAL A 32 -5.05 -3.51 27.64
C VAL A 32 -3.78 -4.30 27.91
N GLN A 33 -3.90 -5.63 28.01
CA GLN A 33 -2.77 -6.55 28.24
C GLN A 33 -1.63 -6.33 27.23
N GLN A 34 -0.39 -6.40 27.73
CA GLN A 34 0.82 -6.01 27.00
C GLN A 34 1.05 -6.75 25.67
N GLY A 35 0.54 -7.98 25.53
CA GLY A 35 0.55 -8.73 24.27
C GLY A 35 -0.35 -8.13 23.18
N TRP A 36 -1.52 -7.61 23.55
CA TRP A 36 -2.42 -6.90 22.62
C TRP A 36 -1.82 -5.56 22.18
N ALA A 37 -1.18 -4.84 23.10
CA ALA A 37 -0.49 -3.58 22.81
C ALA A 37 0.68 -3.75 21.83
N LEU A 38 1.35 -4.91 21.86
CA LEU A 38 2.43 -5.23 20.93
C LEU A 38 1.93 -5.56 19.52
N PHE A 39 0.82 -6.32 19.43
CA PHE A 39 0.24 -6.72 18.15
C PHE A 39 -0.51 -5.59 17.46
N PHE A 40 -1.27 -4.79 18.22
CA PHE A 40 -2.01 -3.60 17.73
C PHE A 40 -1.27 -2.29 18.00
N GLY A 41 0.05 -2.34 18.17
CA GLY A 41 0.88 -1.14 18.36
C GLY A 41 0.96 -0.27 17.10
N GLY A 42 1.36 1.00 17.26
CA GLY A 42 1.51 1.94 16.15
C GLY A 42 2.48 1.47 15.07
N THR A 43 3.60 0.86 15.46
CA THR A 43 4.60 0.34 14.53
C THR A 43 4.12 -0.89 13.76
N SER A 44 3.45 -1.84 14.42
CA SER A 44 2.93 -3.05 13.76
C SER A 44 1.79 -2.71 12.79
N LEU A 45 0.92 -1.75 13.15
CA LEU A 45 -0.13 -1.23 12.26
C LEU A 45 0.45 -0.58 11.00
N LEU A 46 1.46 0.28 11.14
CA LEU A 46 2.10 0.92 9.98
C LEU A 46 2.75 -0.11 9.04
N ILE A 47 3.44 -1.11 9.59
CA ILE A 47 4.04 -2.20 8.79
C ILE A 47 2.96 -3.03 8.11
N MET A 48 1.90 -3.42 8.83
CA MET A 48 0.80 -4.23 8.29
C MET A 48 0.16 -3.54 7.08
N VAL A 49 -0.20 -2.26 7.22
CA VAL A 49 -0.82 -1.50 6.13
C VAL A 49 0.16 -1.32 4.96
N GLY A 50 1.43 -1.04 5.24
CA GLY A 50 2.47 -0.96 4.20
C GLY A 50 2.58 -2.25 3.38
N VAL A 51 2.73 -3.39 4.05
CA VAL A 51 2.82 -4.71 3.39
C VAL A 51 1.53 -5.05 2.64
N ALA A 52 0.35 -4.70 3.17
CA ALA A 52 -0.92 -4.93 2.49
C ALA A 52 -1.03 -4.11 1.18
N ILE A 53 -0.63 -2.84 1.21
CA ILE A 53 -0.59 -1.98 0.01
C ILE A 53 0.43 -2.53 -1.00
N ASP A 54 1.62 -2.91 -0.55
CA ASP A 54 2.66 -3.49 -1.42
C ASP A 54 2.18 -4.78 -2.07
N THR A 55 1.51 -5.65 -1.30
CA THR A 55 0.95 -6.91 -1.80
C THR A 55 -0.14 -6.64 -2.84
N MET A 56 -1.04 -5.68 -2.59
CA MET A 56 -2.08 -5.30 -3.55
C MET A 56 -1.48 -4.77 -4.86
N GLN A 57 -0.43 -3.95 -4.78
CA GLN A 57 0.27 -3.45 -5.97
C GLN A 57 0.97 -4.57 -6.75
N GLN A 58 1.59 -5.53 -6.05
CA GLN A 58 2.18 -6.71 -6.69
C GLN A 58 1.11 -7.52 -7.42
N VAL A 59 0.00 -7.87 -6.75
CA VAL A 59 -1.11 -8.64 -7.36
C VAL A 59 -1.67 -7.92 -8.59
N ASN A 60 -1.91 -6.62 -8.50
CA ASN A 60 -2.39 -5.83 -9.63
C ASN A 60 -1.39 -5.83 -10.81
N SER A 61 -0.09 -5.77 -10.54
CA SER A 61 0.95 -5.83 -11.57
C SER A 61 1.01 -7.19 -12.28
N TYR A 62 0.85 -8.29 -11.53
CA TYR A 62 0.74 -9.65 -12.10
C TYR A 62 -0.51 -9.80 -12.98
N LEU A 63 -1.65 -9.29 -12.52
CA LEU A 63 -2.90 -9.33 -13.30
C LEU A 63 -2.79 -8.49 -14.56
N LEU A 64 -2.21 -7.29 -14.49
CA LEU A 64 -2.02 -6.42 -15.65
C LEU A 64 -1.16 -7.10 -16.72
N ASN A 65 -0.03 -7.70 -16.35
CA ASN A 65 0.82 -8.45 -17.28
C ASN A 65 0.07 -9.62 -17.96
N ARG A 66 -0.80 -10.31 -17.23
CA ARG A 66 -1.62 -11.40 -17.80
C ARG A 66 -2.60 -10.91 -18.87
N HIS A 67 -3.14 -9.69 -18.71
CA HIS A 67 -4.04 -9.09 -19.71
C HIS A 67 -3.26 -8.52 -20.91
N TYR A 68 -2.00 -8.10 -20.72
CA TYR A 68 -1.10 -7.73 -21.81
C TYR A 68 -0.67 -8.95 -22.66
N ASP A 69 -0.42 -10.12 -22.05
CA ASP A 69 -0.08 -11.36 -22.77
C ASP A 69 -1.17 -11.78 -23.79
N GLY A 70 -2.45 -11.55 -23.47
CA GLY A 70 -3.57 -11.85 -24.37
C GLY A 70 -3.60 -10.97 -25.63
N LEU A 71 -3.24 -9.69 -25.49
CA LEU A 71 -3.17 -8.74 -26.61
C LEU A 71 -1.87 -8.87 -27.41
N MET A 72 -0.76 -9.23 -26.77
CA MET A 72 0.53 -9.32 -27.46
C MET A 72 0.70 -10.60 -28.29
N LYS A 73 -0.05 -11.68 -27.97
CA LYS A 73 -0.08 -12.92 -28.77
C LYS A 73 -0.85 -12.80 -30.09
N THR A 74 -1.81 -11.88 -30.21
CA THR A 74 -2.63 -11.74 -31.44
C THR A 74 -1.89 -11.06 -32.60
N GLY A 75 -0.77 -10.37 -32.34
CA GLY A 75 -0.06 -9.55 -33.32
C GLY A 75 1.10 -10.22 -34.06
N LYS A 76 1.55 -11.42 -33.66
CA LYS A 76 2.85 -11.97 -34.11
C LYS A 76 2.80 -12.77 -35.42
N ASN A 77 1.62 -12.98 -36.02
CA ASN A 77 1.44 -13.83 -37.22
C ASN A 77 1.19 -13.06 -38.55
N ARG A 78 1.49 -11.76 -38.63
CA ARG A 78 1.26 -10.95 -39.85
C ARG A 78 2.52 -10.37 -40.49
N LYS A 79 3.62 -11.13 -40.64
CA LYS A 79 4.68 -10.80 -41.62
C LYS A 79 5.46 -12.05 -42.06
N ALA A 80 4.94 -12.75 -43.08
CA ALA A 80 5.74 -13.62 -43.95
C ALA A 80 4.95 -14.00 -45.22
N VAL A 81 4.33 -13.04 -45.91
CA VAL A 81 3.91 -13.21 -47.32
C VAL A 81 4.05 -11.85 -48.01
N ALA A 82 5.21 -11.61 -48.60
CA ALA A 82 5.47 -10.77 -49.78
C ALA A 82 6.95 -10.94 -50.14
#